data_AF-A0A8J6YUJ0-F1
#
_entry.id   AF-A0A8J6YUJ0-F1
#
_cell.length_a   1.000
_cell.length_b   1.000
_cell.length_c   1.000
_cell.angle_alpha   90.00
_cell.angle_beta   90.00
_cell.angle_gamma   90.00
#
_symmetry.space_group_name_H-M   'P 1'
#
loop_
_entity.id
_entity.type
_entity.pdbx_description
1 polymer ?
#
loop_
_entity_poly.entity_id
_entity_poly.type
_entity_poly.pdbx_seq_one_letter_code
_entity_poly.pdbx_strand_id
1 'polypeptide(L)'
;MRFTLDKDAILHHERTYFLTDLVPIEENLDLLEQFINKNFADQGEKVVQHGRVVALRSTDKNRLSSAFKAGIYLGNYHDLDNRERFLTKMVKAGHSYEPIRGETILFLFIGVGKPVYDHLVTYSVGRYTRIAGGQRANLPWGYEVPVEAKNRELYLEMNLPRIRQVIEFLNKSEENPVPEQIQAMRSSLPVGYIMPPFLMEFGEEALIKNVFRQRLFEKGAQGATVDVVNDMWQCVLQLDREKWETLYDYHGPHLVGWKKAMRTLRDKGMTLEDLLEKAGHPVKREGEVSIIPREVNLYQLLMETVGKPPRSIWDKEK
;
A
#
# COMPACT_ATOMS: atom_id res chain seq x y z
N MET A 1 -19.14 -18.08 2.24
CA MET A 1 -18.00 -18.52 3.06
C MET A 1 -17.85 -17.49 4.15
N ARG A 2 -17.83 -17.89 5.43
CA ARG A 2 -17.73 -16.95 6.55
C ARG A 2 -16.29 -16.45 6.65
N PHE A 3 -16.13 -15.14 6.82
CA PHE A 3 -14.85 -14.50 7.11
C PHE A 3 -14.53 -14.62 8.60
N THR A 4 -13.27 -14.92 8.93
CA THR A 4 -12.75 -14.90 10.30
C THR A 4 -11.64 -13.86 10.36
N LEU A 5 -11.76 -12.93 11.30
CA LEU A 5 -10.79 -11.87 11.49
C LEU A 5 -9.57 -12.45 12.21
N ASP A 6 -8.40 -12.33 11.60
CA ASP A 6 -7.13 -12.63 12.25
C ASP A 6 -6.81 -11.51 13.25
N LYS A 7 -7.30 -11.68 14.48
CA LYS A 7 -7.05 -10.75 15.59
C LYS A 7 -5.61 -10.78 16.05
N ASP A 8 -4.92 -11.90 15.89
CA ASP A 8 -3.54 -12.09 16.35
C ASP A 8 -2.60 -11.16 15.56
N ALA A 9 -2.76 -11.14 14.24
CA ALA A 9 -2.03 -10.24 13.35
C ALA A 9 -2.25 -8.74 13.65
N ILE A 10 -3.34 -8.40 14.34
CA ILE A 10 -3.67 -7.03 14.76
C ILE A 10 -3.08 -6.72 16.13
N LEU A 11 -3.36 -7.56 17.12
CA LEU A 11 -3.06 -7.31 18.53
C LEU A 11 -1.58 -7.51 18.88
N HIS A 12 -0.91 -8.44 18.21
CA HIS A 12 0.48 -8.81 18.51
C HIS A 12 1.48 -8.25 17.51
N HIS A 13 1.10 -7.24 16.72
CA HIS A 13 2.04 -6.57 15.84
C HIS A 13 3.17 -5.92 16.66
N GLU A 14 4.40 -6.15 16.22
CA GLU A 14 5.61 -5.87 16.99
C GLU A 14 5.78 -4.42 17.43
N ARG A 15 5.06 -3.43 16.89
CA ARG A 15 5.20 -2.01 17.26
C ARG A 15 3.95 -1.39 17.86
N THR A 16 2.85 -2.14 17.97
CA THR A 16 1.58 -1.63 18.45
C THR A 16 1.36 -2.01 19.91
N TYR A 17 0.81 -1.06 20.66
CA TYR A 17 0.52 -1.21 22.08
C TYR A 17 -0.90 -0.74 22.34
N PHE A 18 -1.81 -1.69 22.52
CA PHE A 18 -3.22 -1.43 22.77
C PHE A 18 -3.47 -1.17 24.27
N LEU A 19 -4.38 -0.26 24.57
CA LEU A 19 -4.85 0.04 25.93
C LEU A 19 -6.11 -0.78 26.23
N THR A 20 -5.96 -2.10 26.25
CA THR A 20 -7.08 -3.06 26.43
C THR A 20 -7.77 -2.95 27.79
N ASP A 21 -7.13 -2.32 28.77
CA ASP A 21 -7.69 -2.02 30.09
C ASP A 21 -8.61 -0.78 30.10
N LEU A 22 -8.51 0.09 29.10
CA LEU A 22 -9.30 1.32 29.00
C LEU A 22 -10.27 1.33 27.82
N VAL A 23 -10.03 0.51 26.80
CA VAL A 23 -10.85 0.39 25.60
C VAL A 23 -11.17 -1.08 25.38
N PRO A 24 -12.43 -1.46 25.13
CA PRO A 24 -12.81 -2.86 24.91
C PRO A 24 -12.41 -3.34 23.51
N ILE A 25 -11.10 -3.45 23.25
CA ILE A 25 -10.54 -3.72 21.93
C ILE A 25 -11.01 -5.07 21.40
N GLU A 26 -10.92 -6.14 22.19
CA GLU A 26 -11.31 -7.49 21.76
C GLU A 26 -12.80 -7.57 21.40
N GLU A 27 -13.67 -7.01 22.24
CA GLU A 27 -15.11 -6.93 21.99
C GLU A 27 -15.41 -6.13 20.71
N ASN A 28 -14.71 -5.02 20.49
CA ASN A 28 -14.84 -4.25 19.26
C ASN A 28 -14.39 -5.03 18.03
N LEU A 29 -13.34 -5.87 18.13
CA LEU A 29 -12.89 -6.74 17.05
C LEU A 29 -13.92 -7.85 16.76
N ASP A 30 -14.54 -8.42 17.79
CA ASP A 30 -15.65 -9.38 17.66
C ASP A 30 -16.85 -8.78 16.93
N LEU A 31 -17.25 -7.57 17.33
CA LEU A 31 -18.33 -6.84 16.68
C LEU A 31 -17.97 -6.50 15.22
N LEU A 32 -16.74 -6.08 14.96
CA LEU A 32 -16.27 -5.84 13.59
C LEU A 32 -16.35 -7.11 12.75
N GLU A 33 -15.85 -8.25 13.22
CA GLU A 33 -15.97 -9.52 12.50
C GLU A 33 -17.43 -9.88 12.21
N GLN A 34 -18.31 -9.76 13.20
CA GLN A 34 -19.74 -10.02 13.05
C GLN A 34 -20.36 -9.15 11.95
N PHE A 35 -20.10 -7.84 11.97
CA PHE A 35 -20.67 -6.91 11.00
C PHE A 35 -19.99 -6.97 9.63
N ILE A 36 -18.72 -7.36 9.55
CA ILE A 36 -18.05 -7.65 8.27
C ILE A 36 -18.74 -8.83 7.59
N ASN A 37 -18.99 -9.91 8.33
CA ASN A 37 -19.71 -11.06 7.80
C ASN A 37 -21.10 -10.67 7.30
N LYS A 38 -21.89 -10.03 8.17
CA LYS A 38 -23.28 -9.65 7.86
C LYS A 38 -23.41 -8.74 6.63
N ASN A 39 -22.54 -7.73 6.51
CA ASN A 39 -22.68 -6.69 5.49
C ASN A 39 -21.91 -7.01 4.18
N PHE A 40 -20.90 -7.88 4.21
CA PHE A 40 -20.06 -8.15 3.04
C PHE A 40 -20.01 -9.64 2.71
N ALA A 41 -19.48 -10.49 3.59
CA ALA A 41 -19.25 -11.90 3.28
C ALA A 41 -20.56 -12.65 2.97
N ASP A 42 -21.61 -12.41 3.75
CA ASP A 42 -22.94 -13.00 3.57
C ASP A 42 -23.66 -12.44 2.32
N GLN A 43 -23.24 -11.27 1.82
CA GLN A 43 -23.69 -10.68 0.56
C GLN A 43 -22.91 -11.20 -0.66
N GLY A 44 -22.01 -12.17 -0.46
CA GLY A 44 -21.20 -12.77 -1.52
C GLY A 44 -19.93 -11.98 -1.87
N GLU A 45 -19.51 -11.03 -1.04
CA GLU A 45 -18.21 -10.39 -1.20
C GLU A 45 -17.07 -11.33 -0.77
N LYS A 46 -15.98 -11.32 -1.53
CA LYS A 46 -14.73 -12.00 -1.14
C LYS A 46 -13.96 -11.08 -0.20
N VAL A 47 -14.24 -11.19 1.09
CA VAL A 47 -13.50 -10.46 2.14
C VAL A 47 -12.16 -11.15 2.38
N VAL A 48 -11.06 -10.39 2.38
CA VAL A 48 -9.72 -10.92 2.66
C VAL A 48 -8.98 -10.00 3.62
N GLN A 49 -8.09 -10.57 4.43
CA GLN A 49 -7.24 -9.85 5.36
C GLN A 49 -5.77 -10.16 5.08
N HIS A 50 -4.93 -9.17 5.32
CA HIS A 50 -3.51 -9.36 5.55
C HIS A 50 -3.05 -8.37 6.63
N GLY A 51 -2.39 -8.87 7.68
CA GLY A 51 -1.94 -8.04 8.77
C GLY A 51 -3.07 -7.19 9.36
N ARG A 52 -2.88 -5.88 9.30
CA ARG A 52 -3.77 -4.87 9.90
C ARG A 52 -4.80 -4.28 8.92
N VAL A 53 -4.90 -4.86 7.72
CA VAL A 53 -5.79 -4.39 6.65
C VAL A 53 -6.75 -5.50 6.23
N VAL A 54 -8.03 -5.14 6.08
CA VAL A 54 -9.08 -6.00 5.53
C VAL A 54 -9.64 -5.35 4.27
N ALA A 55 -9.60 -6.06 3.13
CA ALA A 55 -10.33 -5.65 1.94
C ALA A 55 -11.76 -6.20 2.01
N LEU A 56 -12.73 -5.30 2.16
CA LEU A 56 -14.14 -5.62 2.40
C LEU A 56 -14.93 -5.85 1.12
N ARG A 57 -14.60 -5.09 0.06
CA ARG A 57 -15.33 -5.11 -1.21
C ARG A 57 -14.40 -4.74 -2.36
N SER A 58 -14.54 -5.44 -3.48
CA SER A 58 -14.00 -5.04 -4.78
C SER A 58 -15.14 -4.98 -5.78
N THR A 59 -15.21 -3.90 -6.56
CA THR A 59 -16.31 -3.71 -7.52
C THR A 59 -16.11 -4.53 -8.80
N ASP A 60 -14.87 -4.78 -9.22
CA ASP A 60 -14.55 -5.57 -10.42
C ASP A 60 -14.54 -7.08 -10.14
N LYS A 61 -15.68 -7.59 -9.71
CA LYS A 61 -15.83 -9.00 -9.33
C LYS A 61 -15.53 -9.92 -10.51
N ASN A 62 -14.59 -10.84 -10.31
CA ASN A 62 -14.16 -11.80 -11.32
C ASN A 62 -13.77 -11.15 -12.67
N ARG A 63 -13.27 -9.90 -12.65
CA ARG A 63 -12.91 -9.12 -13.85
C ARG A 63 -14.06 -8.89 -14.84
N LEU A 64 -15.31 -9.06 -14.44
CA LEU A 64 -16.44 -8.97 -15.37
C LEU A 64 -16.70 -7.54 -15.85
N SER A 65 -16.57 -6.55 -14.96
CA SER A 65 -16.78 -5.14 -15.33
C SER A 65 -15.65 -4.67 -16.25
N SER A 66 -14.41 -4.99 -15.92
CA SER A 66 -13.25 -4.66 -16.74
C SER A 66 -13.25 -5.41 -18.08
N ALA A 67 -13.68 -6.68 -18.13
CA ALA A 67 -13.85 -7.44 -19.38
C ALA A 67 -14.87 -6.77 -20.31
N PHE A 68 -16.04 -6.40 -19.77
CA PHE A 68 -17.10 -5.75 -20.51
C PHE A 68 -16.64 -4.41 -21.06
N LYS A 69 -16.07 -3.54 -20.22
CA LYS A 69 -15.54 -2.23 -20.61
C LYS A 69 -14.43 -2.36 -21.66
N ALA A 70 -13.52 -3.33 -21.51
CA ALA A 70 -12.47 -3.60 -22.49
C ALA A 70 -13.06 -4.08 -23.83
N GLY A 71 -14.13 -4.87 -23.80
CA GLY A 71 -14.85 -5.32 -24.99
C GLY A 71 -15.46 -4.17 -25.77
N ILE A 72 -16.17 -3.26 -25.09
CA ILE A 72 -16.72 -2.04 -25.69
C ILE A 72 -15.59 -1.18 -26.27
N TYR A 73 -14.52 -0.96 -25.50
CA TYR A 73 -13.38 -0.13 -25.92
C TYR A 73 -12.71 -0.65 -27.21
N LEU A 74 -12.64 -1.98 -27.37
CA LEU A 74 -12.02 -2.63 -28.53
C LEU A 74 -13.01 -3.05 -29.63
N GLY A 75 -14.31 -2.75 -29.49
CA GLY A 75 -15.35 -3.12 -30.45
C GLY A 75 -15.65 -4.63 -30.52
N ASN A 76 -15.27 -5.40 -29.51
CA ASN A 76 -15.42 -6.86 -29.45
C ASN A 76 -16.74 -7.26 -28.79
N TYR A 77 -17.87 -6.96 -29.43
CA TYR A 77 -19.21 -7.18 -28.89
C TYR A 77 -19.64 -8.66 -28.80
N HIS A 78 -18.93 -9.58 -29.46
CA HIS A 78 -19.29 -11.00 -29.54
C HIS A 78 -18.79 -11.82 -28.34
N ASP A 79 -17.88 -11.28 -27.53
CA ASP A 79 -17.25 -11.96 -26.39
C ASP A 79 -17.02 -10.99 -25.21
N LEU A 80 -17.99 -10.14 -24.88
CA LEU A 80 -17.84 -9.07 -23.87
C LEU A 80 -17.43 -9.55 -22.47
N ASP A 81 -17.58 -10.84 -22.16
CA ASP A 81 -17.19 -11.47 -20.89
C ASP A 81 -15.76 -12.03 -20.87
N ASN A 82 -14.96 -11.81 -21.92
CA ASN A 82 -13.56 -12.25 -21.99
C ASN A 82 -12.67 -11.54 -20.94
N ARG A 83 -12.49 -12.22 -19.80
CA ARG A 83 -11.74 -11.74 -18.61
C ARG A 83 -10.26 -11.50 -18.86
N GLU A 84 -9.69 -12.16 -19.87
CA GLU A 84 -8.28 -12.03 -20.21
C GLU A 84 -7.98 -10.82 -21.10
N ARG A 85 -9.00 -10.24 -21.75
CA ARG A 85 -8.82 -9.16 -22.73
C ARG A 85 -8.14 -7.95 -22.12
N PHE A 86 -8.60 -7.50 -20.96
CA PHE A 86 -8.02 -6.33 -20.30
C PHE A 86 -6.53 -6.53 -20.04
N LEU A 87 -6.15 -7.67 -19.46
CA LEU A 87 -4.77 -7.99 -19.14
C LEU A 87 -3.91 -8.15 -20.40
N THR A 88 -4.33 -9.00 -21.33
CA THR A 88 -3.51 -9.43 -22.46
C THR A 88 -3.50 -8.46 -23.64
N LYS A 89 -4.62 -7.78 -23.92
CA LYS A 89 -4.78 -6.91 -25.10
C LYS A 89 -4.69 -5.43 -24.78
N MET A 90 -4.85 -5.02 -23.51
CA MET A 90 -4.76 -3.61 -23.13
C MET A 90 -3.53 -3.32 -22.27
N VAL A 91 -3.39 -3.97 -21.11
CA VAL A 91 -2.24 -3.74 -20.22
C VAL A 91 -0.92 -4.07 -20.93
N LYS A 92 -0.81 -5.28 -21.51
CA LYS A 92 0.41 -5.69 -22.21
C LYS A 92 0.79 -4.85 -23.43
N ALA A 93 -0.21 -4.26 -24.09
CA ALA A 93 -0.04 -3.40 -25.24
C ALA A 93 0.20 -1.92 -24.87
N GLY A 94 0.19 -1.58 -23.58
CA GLY A 94 0.37 -0.20 -23.12
C GLY A 94 -0.82 0.73 -23.41
N HIS A 95 -2.02 0.17 -23.60
CA HIS A 95 -3.25 0.95 -23.82
C HIS A 95 -3.79 1.58 -22.53
N SER A 96 -4.91 2.31 -22.66
CA SER A 96 -5.54 3.01 -21.53
C SER A 96 -6.06 2.04 -20.46
N TYR A 97 -6.07 2.52 -19.22
CA TYR A 97 -6.60 1.82 -18.05
C TYR A 97 -8.09 2.13 -17.82
N GLU A 98 -8.77 2.74 -18.81
CA GLU A 98 -10.22 2.99 -18.76
C GLU A 98 -11.04 1.79 -18.27
N PRO A 99 -10.74 0.52 -18.62
CA PRO A 99 -11.58 -0.59 -18.20
C PRO A 99 -11.61 -0.83 -16.67
N ILE A 100 -10.56 -0.45 -15.96
CA ILE A 100 -10.54 -0.50 -14.48
C ILE A 100 -10.80 0.86 -13.85
N ARG A 101 -10.98 1.92 -14.66
CA ARG A 101 -11.34 3.23 -14.15
C ARG A 101 -12.78 3.19 -13.62
N GLY A 102 -12.94 3.68 -12.39
CA GLY A 102 -14.18 3.59 -11.63
C GLY A 102 -14.36 2.26 -10.88
N GLU A 103 -13.47 1.29 -11.06
CA GLU A 103 -13.42 0.11 -10.20
C GLU A 103 -12.67 0.43 -8.90
N THR A 104 -13.18 -0.01 -7.77
CA THR A 104 -12.68 0.34 -6.44
C THR A 104 -12.50 -0.87 -5.53
N ILE A 105 -11.64 -0.68 -4.52
CA ILE A 105 -11.50 -1.59 -3.39
C ILE A 105 -11.69 -0.80 -2.10
N LEU A 106 -12.61 -1.26 -1.26
CA LEU A 106 -12.87 -0.72 0.08
C LEU A 106 -12.01 -1.46 1.10
N PHE A 107 -11.13 -0.72 1.79
CA PHE A 107 -10.27 -1.25 2.84
C PHE A 107 -10.71 -0.74 4.21
N LEU A 108 -10.65 -1.63 5.20
CA LEU A 108 -10.73 -1.36 6.63
C LEU A 108 -9.33 -1.49 7.23
N PHE A 109 -8.93 -0.48 7.99
CA PHE A 109 -7.65 -0.40 8.67
C PHE A 109 -7.88 -0.52 10.17
N ILE A 110 -7.20 -1.47 10.83
CA ILE A 110 -7.39 -1.77 12.26
C ILE A 110 -6.02 -1.77 12.95
N GLY A 111 -5.89 -1.08 14.09
CA GLY A 111 -4.60 -1.04 14.79
C GLY A 111 -3.53 -0.21 14.09
N VAL A 112 -3.94 0.77 13.28
CA VAL A 112 -3.05 1.60 12.45
C VAL A 112 -2.84 2.99 13.08
N GLY A 113 -1.58 3.41 13.21
CA GLY A 113 -1.22 4.72 13.73
C GLY A 113 -1.65 5.88 12.82
N LYS A 114 -1.94 7.04 13.43
CA LYS A 114 -2.32 8.26 12.72
C LYS A 114 -1.36 8.69 11.58
N PRO A 115 -0.01 8.53 11.66
CA PRO A 115 0.87 8.91 10.55
C PRO A 115 0.54 8.19 9.25
N VAL A 116 0.18 6.91 9.33
CA VAL A 116 -0.21 6.12 8.15
C VAL A 116 -1.49 6.66 7.55
N TYR A 117 -2.48 6.96 8.39
CA TYR A 117 -3.71 7.61 7.96
C TYR A 117 -3.44 8.95 7.26
N ASP A 118 -2.59 9.79 7.84
CA ASP A 118 -2.21 11.09 7.27
C ASP A 118 -1.46 10.94 5.94
N HIS A 119 -0.70 9.86 5.73
CA HIS A 119 -0.10 9.59 4.44
C HIS A 119 -1.13 9.11 3.42
N LEU A 120 -2.01 8.18 3.79
CA LEU A 120 -3.04 7.63 2.91
C LEU A 120 -4.08 8.68 2.51
N VAL A 121 -4.37 9.65 3.39
CA VAL A 121 -5.40 10.67 3.13
C VAL A 121 -5.00 11.63 2.00
N THR A 122 -3.71 11.74 1.68
CA THR A 122 -3.18 12.63 0.62
C THR A 122 -3.49 12.15 -0.80
N TYR A 123 -3.80 10.85 -0.98
CA TYR A 123 -4.23 10.29 -2.25
C TYR A 123 -5.68 10.67 -2.54
N SER A 124 -5.94 11.93 -2.87
CA SER A 124 -7.27 12.45 -3.17
C SER A 124 -7.80 11.97 -4.52
N VAL A 125 -6.91 11.80 -5.50
CA VAL A 125 -7.27 11.30 -6.84
C VAL A 125 -7.52 9.81 -6.78
N GLY A 126 -8.76 9.42 -7.09
CA GLY A 126 -9.19 8.02 -7.07
C GLY A 126 -9.45 7.47 -5.68
N ARG A 127 -9.59 8.30 -4.64
CA ARG A 127 -10.13 7.87 -3.34
C ARG A 127 -11.56 8.36 -3.18
N TYR A 128 -12.51 7.44 -3.33
CA TYR A 128 -13.94 7.75 -3.44
C TYR A 128 -14.62 7.88 -2.08
N THR A 129 -14.23 7.04 -1.12
CA THR A 129 -14.81 7.00 0.23
C THR A 129 -13.72 7.13 1.29
N ARG A 130 -13.99 7.94 2.32
CA ARG A 130 -13.19 8.05 3.55
C ARG A 130 -14.15 8.12 4.72
N ILE A 131 -14.11 7.13 5.60
CA ILE A 131 -14.79 7.19 6.89
C ILE A 131 -13.74 6.98 7.96
N ALA A 132 -13.49 8.03 8.73
CA ALA A 132 -12.65 7.94 9.90
C ALA A 132 -13.32 8.75 10.99
N GLY A 133 -13.50 8.11 12.14
CA GLY A 133 -13.93 8.81 13.31
C GLY A 133 -12.89 9.86 13.70
N GLY A 134 -13.27 11.14 13.67
CA GLY A 134 -12.40 12.17 14.21
C GLY A 134 -12.16 11.94 15.70
N GLN A 135 -11.08 12.49 16.24
CA GLN A 135 -10.79 12.48 17.68
C GLN A 135 -11.94 13.05 18.53
N ARG A 136 -12.89 13.75 17.89
CA ARG A 136 -14.09 14.28 18.53
C ARG A 136 -15.11 13.23 18.97
N ALA A 137 -15.13 12.08 18.30
CA ALA A 137 -16.15 11.07 18.49
C ALA A 137 -15.60 9.74 19.02
N ASN A 138 -14.28 9.56 19.05
CA ASN A 138 -13.68 8.27 19.38
C ASN A 138 -12.40 8.40 20.22
N LEU A 139 -12.17 7.38 21.04
CA LEU A 139 -10.97 7.22 21.85
C LEU A 139 -9.84 6.56 21.04
N PRO A 140 -8.59 7.01 21.21
CA PRO A 140 -7.44 6.30 20.64
C PRO A 140 -7.35 4.89 21.23
N TRP A 141 -6.97 3.91 20.41
CA TRP A 141 -6.88 2.50 20.84
C TRP A 141 -5.55 2.17 21.52
N GLY A 142 -4.54 3.03 21.38
CA GLY A 142 -3.20 2.76 21.89
C GLY A 142 -2.12 3.60 21.20
N TYR A 143 -0.91 3.06 21.13
CA TYR A 143 0.26 3.72 20.55
C TYR A 143 1.01 2.80 19.58
N GLU A 144 1.43 3.33 18.43
CA GLU A 144 2.34 2.67 17.51
C GLU A 144 3.72 3.33 17.60
N VAL A 145 4.73 2.53 17.95
CA VAL A 145 6.12 2.99 18.03
C VAL A 145 6.66 3.20 16.60
N PRO A 146 7.31 4.35 16.31
CA PRO A 146 7.93 4.59 15.01
C PRO A 146 8.98 3.53 14.65
N VAL A 147 9.12 3.22 13.37
CA VAL A 147 10.10 2.23 12.87
C VAL A 147 11.54 2.70 13.14
N GLU A 148 11.74 4.01 13.16
CA GLU A 148 13.03 4.66 13.36
C GLU A 148 13.44 4.75 14.85
N ALA A 149 12.60 4.28 15.78
CA ALA A 149 12.85 4.36 17.20
C ALA A 149 14.02 3.43 17.61
N LYS A 150 15.15 4.02 18.01
CA LYS A 150 16.33 3.29 18.50
C LYS A 150 16.17 2.74 19.93
N ASN A 151 15.37 3.41 20.75
CA ASN A 151 15.04 2.99 22.11
C ASN A 151 13.52 2.98 22.20
N ARG A 152 12.93 1.80 22.17
CA ARG A 152 11.48 1.61 22.09
C ARG A 152 10.79 1.95 23.41
N GLU A 153 11.41 1.55 24.51
CA GLU A 153 10.92 1.71 25.87
C GLU A 153 10.72 3.20 26.21
N LEU A 154 11.68 4.05 25.83
CA LEU A 154 11.58 5.50 26.02
C LEU A 154 10.34 6.10 25.32
N TYR A 155 10.02 5.66 24.09
CA TYR A 155 8.83 6.14 23.40
C TYR A 155 7.54 5.72 24.12
N LEU A 156 7.51 4.53 24.71
CA LEU A 156 6.37 4.05 25.47
C LEU A 156 6.19 4.81 26.78
N GLU A 157 7.27 4.98 27.54
CA GLU A 157 7.29 5.73 28.80
C GLU A 157 6.83 7.18 28.61
N MET A 158 7.20 7.81 27.49
CA MET A 158 6.80 9.20 27.19
C MET A 158 5.35 9.32 26.69
N ASN A 159 4.91 8.43 25.80
CA ASN A 159 3.68 8.66 25.02
C ASN A 159 2.47 7.89 25.56
N LEU A 160 2.66 6.67 26.06
CA LEU A 160 1.55 5.82 26.48
C LEU A 160 0.82 6.38 27.72
N PRO A 161 1.51 6.90 28.76
CA PRO A 161 0.85 7.56 29.88
C PRO A 161 0.03 8.78 29.45
N ARG A 162 0.49 9.52 28.44
CA ARG A 162 -0.26 10.68 27.93
C ARG A 162 -1.56 10.25 27.28
N ILE A 163 -1.55 9.17 26.50
CA ILE A 163 -2.77 8.64 25.87
C ILE A 163 -3.76 8.17 26.95
N ARG A 164 -3.28 7.45 27.98
CA ARG A 164 -4.11 7.03 29.12
C ARG A 164 -4.79 8.23 29.81
N GLN A 165 -4.02 9.27 30.14
CA GLN A 165 -4.55 10.50 30.74
C GLN A 165 -5.65 11.14 29.90
N VAL A 166 -5.49 11.16 28.56
CA VAL A 166 -6.51 11.69 27.65
C VAL A 166 -7.77 10.84 27.69
N ILE A 167 -7.67 9.52 27.64
CA ILE A 167 -8.84 8.62 27.69
C ILE A 167 -9.58 8.78 29.01
N GLU A 168 -8.88 8.71 30.14
CA GLU A 168 -9.48 8.86 31.47
C GLU A 168 -10.15 10.22 31.66
N PHE A 169 -9.54 11.30 31.16
CA PHE A 169 -10.14 12.62 31.19
C PHE A 169 -11.43 12.67 30.34
N LEU A 170 -11.40 12.10 29.14
CA LEU A 170 -12.57 12.09 28.26
C LEU A 170 -13.73 11.29 28.87
N ASN A 171 -13.46 10.12 29.45
CA ASN A 171 -14.47 9.31 30.13
C ASN A 171 -15.11 10.06 31.32
N LYS A 172 -14.30 10.75 32.14
CA LYS A 172 -14.82 11.57 33.25
C LYS A 172 -15.60 12.80 32.78
N SER A 173 -15.26 13.35 31.62
CA SER A 173 -15.89 14.55 31.07
C SER A 173 -17.25 14.27 30.40
N GLU A 174 -17.65 13.01 30.22
CA GLU A 174 -18.97 12.67 29.67
C GLU A 174 -20.11 13.19 30.56
N GLU A 175 -19.89 13.25 31.87
CA GLU A 175 -20.89 13.72 32.84
C GLU A 175 -21.03 15.26 32.84
N ASN A 176 -19.95 15.99 32.55
CA ASN A 176 -19.96 17.46 32.50
C ASN A 176 -18.91 17.99 31.50
N PRO A 177 -19.25 18.07 30.21
CA PRO A 177 -18.27 18.38 29.16
C PRO A 177 -17.92 19.86 29.12
N VAL A 178 -16.64 20.19 29.34
CA VAL A 178 -16.09 21.51 29.05
C VAL A 178 -15.39 21.45 27.68
N PRO A 179 -15.99 21.98 26.59
CA PRO A 179 -15.52 21.72 25.23
C PRO A 179 -14.07 22.13 24.97
N GLU A 180 -13.63 23.27 25.51
CA GLU A 180 -12.26 23.77 25.35
C GLU A 180 -11.23 22.80 25.96
N GLN A 181 -11.47 22.34 27.18
CA GLN A 181 -10.57 21.41 27.88
C GLN A 181 -10.50 20.05 27.15
N ILE A 182 -11.63 19.58 26.63
CA ILE A 182 -11.70 18.37 25.80
C ILE A 182 -10.86 18.52 24.53
N GLN A 183 -10.93 19.67 23.84
CA GLN A 183 -10.11 19.91 22.64
C GLN A 183 -8.62 20.07 22.99
N ALA A 184 -8.29 20.72 24.11
CA ALA A 184 -6.91 20.84 24.58
C ALA A 184 -6.31 19.46 24.88
N MET A 185 -7.06 18.57 25.53
CA MET A 185 -6.63 17.20 25.80
C MET A 185 -6.45 16.39 24.51
N ARG A 186 -7.38 16.47 23.55
CA ARG A 186 -7.24 15.77 22.25
C ARG A 186 -6.02 16.26 21.46
N SER A 187 -5.75 17.57 21.48
CA SER A 187 -4.60 18.18 20.81
C SER A 187 -3.25 17.73 21.39
N SER A 188 -3.25 17.21 22.62
CA SER A 188 -2.04 16.73 23.29
C SER A 188 -1.69 15.27 22.99
N LEU A 189 -2.52 14.57 22.21
CA LEU A 189 -2.24 13.20 21.82
C LEU A 189 -0.94 13.14 21.00
N PRO A 190 -0.07 12.15 21.26
CA PRO A 190 1.14 11.98 20.49
C PRO A 190 0.81 11.58 19.07
N VAL A 191 1.63 12.00 18.09
CA VAL A 191 1.33 11.76 16.66
C VAL A 191 1.13 10.27 16.36
N GLY A 192 1.86 9.37 17.02
CA GLY A 192 1.78 7.92 16.81
C GLY A 192 0.61 7.19 17.48
N TYR A 193 -0.41 7.88 18.00
CA TYR A 193 -1.56 7.17 18.58
C TYR A 193 -2.25 6.26 17.53
N ILE A 194 -2.69 5.08 17.97
CA ILE A 194 -3.45 4.14 17.15
C ILE A 194 -4.86 4.71 16.98
N MET A 195 -5.23 4.97 15.73
CA MET A 195 -6.56 5.45 15.41
C MET A 195 -7.59 4.35 15.64
N PRO A 196 -8.83 4.71 16.04
CA PRO A 196 -9.97 3.82 15.86
C PRO A 196 -10.03 3.33 14.41
N PRO A 197 -10.59 2.13 14.17
CA PRO A 197 -10.71 1.59 12.83
C PRO A 197 -11.34 2.57 11.84
N PHE A 198 -10.76 2.64 10.65
CA PHE A 198 -11.21 3.57 9.61
C PHE A 198 -11.27 2.88 8.25
N LEU A 199 -12.11 3.44 7.37
CA LEU A 199 -12.33 2.97 6.02
C LEU A 199 -11.74 3.94 5.00
N MET A 200 -11.08 3.40 3.99
CA MET A 200 -10.76 4.14 2.77
C MET A 200 -11.03 3.27 1.55
N GLU A 201 -11.62 3.87 0.53
CA GLU A 201 -11.87 3.23 -0.76
C GLU A 201 -10.98 3.86 -1.82
N PHE A 202 -10.23 3.03 -2.54
CA PHE A 202 -9.33 3.45 -3.61
C PHE A 202 -9.73 2.82 -4.93
N GLY A 203 -9.64 3.58 -6.00
CA GLY A 203 -9.76 3.09 -7.37
C GLY A 203 -8.59 2.18 -7.72
N GLU A 204 -8.84 1.12 -8.48
CA GLU A 204 -7.81 0.15 -8.85
C GLU A 204 -6.66 0.79 -9.64
N GLU A 205 -7.00 1.73 -10.55
CA GLU A 205 -6.00 2.52 -11.27
C GLU A 205 -5.14 3.37 -10.30
N ALA A 206 -5.75 4.00 -9.31
CA ALA A 206 -5.05 4.84 -8.34
C ALA A 206 -4.16 4.02 -7.41
N LEU A 207 -4.59 2.83 -7.02
CA LEU A 207 -3.79 1.88 -6.25
C LEU A 207 -2.48 1.56 -6.97
N ILE A 208 -2.55 1.09 -8.22
CA ILE A 208 -1.34 0.68 -8.94
C ILE A 208 -0.46 1.87 -9.37
N LYS A 209 -1.06 2.96 -9.87
CA LYS A 209 -0.29 4.09 -10.44
C LYS A 209 0.25 5.06 -9.39
N ASN A 210 -0.42 5.18 -8.24
CA ASN A 210 -0.11 6.19 -7.24
C ASN A 210 0.27 5.58 -5.89
N VAL A 211 -0.63 4.83 -5.26
CA VAL A 211 -0.45 4.37 -3.87
C VAL A 211 0.71 3.37 -3.78
N PHE A 212 0.62 2.23 -4.46
CA PHE A 212 1.66 1.20 -4.45
C PHE A 212 2.95 1.71 -5.09
N ARG A 213 2.84 2.52 -6.14
CA ARG A 213 4.02 3.12 -6.77
C ARG A 213 4.83 3.96 -5.78
N GLN A 214 4.21 4.93 -5.13
CA GLN A 214 4.92 5.85 -4.24
C GLN A 214 5.31 5.20 -2.90
N ARG A 215 4.55 4.21 -2.43
CA ARG A 215 4.74 3.62 -1.08
C ARG A 215 5.43 2.26 -1.05
N LEU A 216 5.46 1.53 -2.17
CA LEU A 216 6.12 0.22 -2.27
C LEU A 216 7.20 0.18 -3.35
N PHE A 217 6.94 0.76 -4.54
CA PHE A 217 7.82 0.54 -5.70
C PHE A 217 8.95 1.58 -5.81
N GLU A 218 8.76 2.77 -5.24
CA GLU A 218 9.77 3.82 -5.21
C GLU A 218 10.53 3.84 -3.86
N LYS A 219 11.86 3.94 -3.91
CA LYS A 219 12.79 3.85 -2.75
C LYS A 219 12.68 4.97 -1.69
N GLY A 220 11.63 5.79 -1.74
CA GLY A 220 11.43 6.95 -0.86
C GLY A 220 10.47 6.72 0.31
N ALA A 221 9.68 5.65 0.29
CA ALA A 221 8.76 5.34 1.38
C ALA A 221 9.41 4.40 2.40
N GLN A 222 9.29 4.77 3.68
CA GLN A 222 9.75 3.99 4.83
C GLN A 222 8.74 4.13 5.97
N GLY A 223 8.91 3.29 6.99
CA GLY A 223 8.11 3.34 8.21
C GLY A 223 6.80 2.56 8.13
N ALA A 224 5.94 2.73 9.14
CA ALA A 224 4.69 1.99 9.31
C ALA A 224 3.74 2.07 8.10
N THR A 225 3.86 3.10 7.27
CA THR A 225 3.04 3.23 6.05
C THR A 225 3.41 2.20 4.99
N VAL A 226 4.68 1.84 4.85
CA VAL A 226 5.11 0.79 3.90
C VAL A 226 4.49 -0.54 4.31
N ASP A 227 4.54 -0.87 5.60
CA ASP A 227 3.99 -2.13 6.11
C ASP A 227 2.48 -2.22 5.87
N VAL A 228 1.73 -1.16 6.19
CA VAL A 228 0.28 -1.12 5.95
C VAL A 228 -0.07 -1.11 4.46
N VAL A 229 0.71 -0.44 3.61
CA VAL A 229 0.47 -0.48 2.15
C VAL A 229 0.88 -1.84 1.58
N ASN A 230 1.86 -2.53 2.16
CA ASN A 230 2.18 -3.90 1.81
C ASN A 230 1.03 -4.84 2.21
N ASP A 231 0.42 -4.66 3.37
CA ASP A 231 -0.81 -5.38 3.75
C ASP A 231 -1.94 -5.14 2.72
N MET A 232 -2.12 -3.89 2.24
CA MET A 232 -3.04 -3.60 1.14
C MET A 232 -2.66 -4.37 -0.14
N TRP A 233 -1.36 -4.41 -0.49
CA TRP A 233 -0.87 -5.15 -1.66
C TRP A 233 -1.17 -6.64 -1.57
N GLN A 234 -0.92 -7.25 -0.41
CA GLN A 234 -1.23 -8.66 -0.19
C GLN A 234 -2.74 -8.93 -0.25
N CYS A 235 -3.57 -8.02 0.28
CA CYS A 235 -5.03 -8.13 0.13
C CYS A 235 -5.45 -8.14 -1.34
N VAL A 236 -4.91 -7.23 -2.17
CA VAL A 236 -5.31 -7.20 -3.59
C VAL A 236 -4.83 -8.43 -4.37
N LEU A 237 -3.65 -8.97 -4.04
CA LEU A 237 -3.19 -10.25 -4.59
C LEU A 237 -4.09 -11.43 -4.18
N GLN A 238 -4.62 -11.43 -2.95
CA GLN A 238 -5.58 -12.42 -2.51
C GLN A 238 -6.94 -12.29 -3.22
N LEU A 239 -7.35 -11.06 -3.57
CA LEU A 239 -8.57 -10.81 -4.35
C LEU A 239 -8.45 -11.37 -5.77
N ASP A 240 -7.42 -10.93 -6.52
CA ASP A 240 -7.17 -11.31 -7.92
C ASP A 240 -5.67 -11.26 -8.27
N ARG A 241 -4.96 -12.34 -7.96
CA ARG A 241 -3.50 -12.43 -8.16
C ARG A 241 -3.09 -12.12 -9.60
N GLU A 242 -3.76 -12.73 -10.57
CA GLU A 242 -3.38 -12.60 -11.98
C GLU A 242 -3.48 -11.15 -12.47
N LYS A 243 -4.57 -10.45 -12.11
CA LYS A 243 -4.73 -9.03 -12.42
C LYS A 243 -3.58 -8.21 -11.81
N TRP A 244 -3.35 -8.36 -10.51
CA TRP A 244 -2.41 -7.50 -9.80
C TRP A 244 -0.94 -7.81 -10.11
N GLU A 245 -0.58 -9.07 -10.36
CA GLU A 245 0.76 -9.44 -10.87
C GLU A 245 0.97 -8.92 -12.29
N THR A 246 -0.03 -9.05 -13.17
CA THR A 246 0.05 -8.43 -14.51
C THR A 246 0.24 -6.92 -14.39
N LEU A 247 -0.52 -6.24 -13.53
CA LEU A 247 -0.36 -4.80 -13.31
C LEU A 247 1.02 -4.45 -12.72
N TYR A 248 1.54 -5.29 -11.82
CA TYR A 248 2.89 -5.14 -11.26
C TYR A 248 3.95 -5.17 -12.36
N ASP A 249 3.89 -6.08 -13.32
CA ASP A 249 4.85 -6.16 -14.43
C ASP A 249 4.94 -4.88 -15.25
N TYR A 250 3.89 -4.04 -15.23
CA TYR A 250 3.81 -2.78 -15.99
C TYR A 250 3.84 -1.52 -15.13
N HIS A 251 3.97 -1.62 -13.80
CA HIS A 251 4.09 -0.46 -12.89
C HIS A 251 5.13 -0.63 -11.78
N GLY A 252 5.67 -1.83 -11.63
CA GLY A 252 6.57 -2.22 -10.56
C GLY A 252 7.92 -1.50 -10.59
N PRO A 253 8.76 -1.75 -9.57
CA PRO A 253 10.02 -1.04 -9.35
C PRO A 253 11.01 -1.18 -10.51
N HIS A 254 10.98 -2.30 -11.25
CA HIS A 254 11.84 -2.53 -12.41
C HIS A 254 11.63 -1.48 -13.52
N LEU A 255 10.44 -0.90 -13.64
CA LEU A 255 10.21 0.16 -14.62
C LEU A 255 10.88 1.49 -14.27
N VAL A 256 11.10 1.78 -13.00
CA VAL A 256 11.88 2.96 -12.58
C VAL A 256 13.32 2.79 -13.05
N GLY A 257 13.89 1.61 -12.85
CA GLY A 257 15.23 1.25 -13.33
C GLY A 257 15.30 1.29 -14.87
N TRP A 258 14.31 0.73 -15.56
CA TRP A 258 14.24 0.76 -17.02
C TRP A 258 14.14 2.18 -17.59
N LYS A 259 13.26 3.03 -17.05
CA LYS A 259 13.12 4.43 -17.49
C LYS A 259 14.41 5.21 -17.29
N LYS A 260 15.09 4.99 -16.16
CA LYS A 260 16.40 5.58 -15.88
C LYS A 260 17.46 5.07 -16.88
N ALA A 261 17.50 3.77 -17.13
CA ALA A 261 18.41 3.15 -18.09
C ALA A 261 18.25 3.78 -19.47
N MET A 262 17.05 3.78 -20.03
CA MET A 262 16.77 4.33 -21.37
C MET A 262 17.10 5.81 -21.48
N ARG A 263 16.76 6.61 -20.46
CA ARG A 263 17.13 8.03 -20.41
C ARG A 263 18.65 8.21 -20.38
N THR A 264 19.37 7.42 -19.58
CA THR A 264 20.83 7.51 -19.47
C THR A 264 21.52 7.10 -20.76
N LEU A 265 21.08 6.03 -21.41
CA LEU A 265 21.59 5.59 -22.71
C LEU A 265 21.44 6.69 -23.75
N ARG A 266 20.23 7.29 -23.85
CA ARG A 266 19.93 8.38 -24.77
C ARG A 266 20.76 9.62 -24.48
N ASP A 267 20.78 10.07 -23.23
CA ASP A 267 21.40 11.34 -22.85
C ASP A 267 22.95 11.28 -22.97
N LYS A 268 23.55 10.09 -22.83
CA LYS A 268 25.01 9.89 -22.90
C LYS A 268 25.51 9.26 -24.21
N GLY A 269 24.61 8.83 -25.10
CA GLY A 269 24.99 8.13 -26.34
C GLY A 269 25.77 6.83 -26.09
N MET A 270 25.47 6.11 -25.01
CA MET A 270 26.25 4.93 -24.61
C MET A 270 26.08 3.77 -25.59
N THR A 271 27.19 3.13 -25.92
CA THR A 271 27.28 1.93 -26.75
C THR A 271 27.23 0.66 -25.89
N LEU A 272 27.08 -0.50 -26.53
CA LEU A 272 27.17 -1.79 -25.84
C LEU A 272 28.56 -2.02 -25.22
N GLU A 273 29.61 -1.53 -25.86
CA GLU A 273 30.98 -1.59 -25.35
C GLU A 273 31.13 -0.82 -24.04
N ASP A 274 30.60 0.41 -23.97
CA ASP A 274 30.60 1.21 -22.74
C ASP A 274 29.91 0.50 -21.57
N LEU A 275 28.82 -0.24 -21.85
CA LEU A 275 28.09 -0.99 -20.83
C LEU A 275 28.90 -2.19 -20.34
N LEU A 276 29.51 -2.94 -21.24
CA LEU A 276 30.33 -4.11 -20.93
C LEU A 276 31.56 -3.71 -20.11
N GLU A 277 32.27 -2.67 -20.52
CA GLU A 277 33.41 -2.13 -19.78
C GLU A 277 33.00 -1.68 -18.37
N LYS A 278 31.87 -0.99 -18.24
CA LYS A 278 31.35 -0.52 -16.95
C LYS A 278 30.92 -1.67 -16.02
N ALA A 279 30.52 -2.81 -16.58
CA ALA A 279 30.22 -4.03 -15.83
C ALA A 279 31.47 -4.89 -15.55
N GLY A 280 32.66 -4.48 -16.00
CA GLY A 280 33.89 -5.25 -15.81
C GLY A 280 34.05 -6.42 -16.79
N HIS A 281 33.34 -6.40 -17.92
CA HIS A 281 33.50 -7.35 -19.01
C HIS A 281 34.37 -6.72 -20.11
N PRO A 282 35.69 -6.97 -20.14
CA PRO A 282 36.58 -6.33 -21.10
C PRO A 282 36.25 -6.79 -22.53
N VAL A 283 36.06 -5.82 -23.42
CA VAL A 283 35.86 -6.06 -24.85
C VAL A 283 37.23 -6.21 -25.51
N LYS A 284 37.46 -7.36 -26.17
CA LYS A 284 38.70 -7.55 -26.94
C LYS A 284 38.54 -6.90 -28.31
N ARG A 285 39.61 -6.27 -28.81
CA ARG A 285 39.63 -5.67 -30.14
C ARG A 285 40.65 -6.40 -31.01
N GLU A 286 40.22 -6.82 -32.19
CA GLU A 286 41.08 -7.34 -33.26
C GLU A 286 40.89 -6.46 -34.50
N GLY A 287 41.78 -5.47 -34.66
CA GLY A 287 41.62 -4.43 -35.69
C GLY A 287 40.40 -3.55 -35.44
N GLU A 288 39.50 -3.44 -36.41
CA GLU A 288 38.23 -2.71 -36.30
C GLU A 288 37.10 -3.55 -35.68
N VAL A 289 37.37 -4.80 -35.30
CA VAL A 289 36.36 -5.73 -34.80
C VAL A 289 36.39 -5.82 -33.28
N SER A 290 35.26 -5.49 -32.64
CA SER A 290 35.03 -5.70 -31.20
C SER A 290 34.45 -7.10 -30.95
N ILE A 291 35.12 -7.89 -30.13
CA ILE A 291 34.68 -9.24 -29.73
C ILE A 291 33.90 -9.14 -28.42
N ILE A 292 32.59 -9.38 -28.52
CA ILE A 292 31.64 -9.27 -27.41
C ILE A 292 31.33 -10.65 -26.80
N PRO A 293 31.32 -10.80 -25.46
CA PRO A 293 30.92 -12.04 -24.81
C PRO A 293 29.45 -12.41 -25.13
N ARG A 294 29.21 -13.60 -25.67
CA ARG A 294 27.86 -14.09 -26.02
C ARG A 294 26.97 -14.43 -24.81
N GLU A 295 27.58 -14.69 -23.67
CA GLU A 295 26.91 -15.17 -22.45
C GLU A 295 26.27 -14.03 -21.64
N VAL A 296 26.54 -12.76 -21.98
CA VAL A 296 26.07 -11.62 -21.20
C VAL A 296 24.62 -11.30 -21.55
N ASN A 297 23.74 -11.44 -20.56
CA ASN A 297 22.34 -11.04 -20.68
C ASN A 297 22.23 -9.50 -20.75
N LEU A 298 21.79 -8.99 -21.89
CA LEU A 298 21.69 -7.54 -22.15
C LEU A 298 20.75 -6.82 -21.17
N TYR A 299 19.64 -7.44 -20.78
CA TYR A 299 18.70 -6.83 -19.84
C TYR A 299 19.36 -6.66 -18.47
N GLN A 300 20.01 -7.71 -17.97
CA GLN A 300 20.74 -7.66 -16.70
C GLN A 300 21.87 -6.62 -16.74
N LEU A 301 22.65 -6.60 -17.83
CA LEU A 301 23.71 -5.62 -18.05
C LEU A 301 23.18 -4.19 -17.95
N LEU A 302 22.03 -3.90 -18.59
CA LEU A 302 21.40 -2.59 -18.52
C LEU A 302 20.94 -2.22 -17.11
N MET A 303 20.33 -3.17 -16.38
CA MET A 303 19.84 -2.91 -15.03
C MET A 303 20.99 -2.67 -14.03
N GLU A 304 22.11 -3.39 -14.17
CA GLU A 304 23.25 -3.28 -13.27
C GLU A 304 24.09 -2.02 -13.50
N THR A 305 24.20 -1.56 -14.75
CA THR A 305 25.10 -0.45 -15.13
C THR A 305 24.42 0.92 -15.13
N VAL A 306 23.25 1.05 -15.76
CA VAL A 306 22.57 2.33 -16.01
C VAL A 306 21.17 2.38 -15.38
N GLY A 307 20.55 1.23 -15.16
CA GLY A 307 19.24 1.11 -14.51
C GLY A 307 19.28 1.17 -12.98
N LYS A 308 20.46 1.01 -12.36
CA LYS A 308 20.60 1.02 -10.90
C LYS A 308 20.09 2.34 -10.32
N PRO A 309 19.08 2.35 -9.43
CA PRO A 309 18.59 3.59 -8.83
C PRO A 309 19.70 4.28 -8.04
N PRO A 310 19.69 5.63 -7.94
CA PRO A 310 20.66 6.34 -7.10
C PRO A 310 20.57 5.84 -5.65
N ARG A 311 21.69 5.95 -4.92
CA ARG A 311 21.69 5.65 -3.48
C ARG A 311 20.69 6.58 -2.79
N SER A 312 19.83 6.00 -1.96
CA SER A 312 18.94 6.75 -1.09
C SER A 312 19.76 7.36 0.05
N ILE A 313 19.28 8.46 0.65
CA ILE A 313 19.83 9.02 1.91
C ILE A 313 19.83 7.99 3.06
N TRP A 314 19.09 6.89 2.89
CA TRP A 314 18.94 5.79 3.84
C TRP A 314 19.77 4.55 3.49
N ASP A 315 20.40 4.49 2.30
CA ASP A 315 21.33 3.42 1.94
C ASP A 315 22.65 3.71 2.67
N LYS A 316 22.77 3.27 3.93
CA LYS A 316 24.00 3.41 4.72
C LYS A 316 25.19 2.89 3.92
N GLU A 317 26.28 3.66 3.93
CA GLU A 317 27.60 3.11 3.59
C GLU A 317 27.87 1.95 4.55
N LYS A 318 28.02 0.75 3.99
CA LYS A 318 28.44 -0.43 4.73
C LYS A 318 29.89 -0.28 5.15
#